data_AF-A0AAD4K0M3-F1
#
_entry.id   AF-A0AAD4K0M3-F1
#
_cell.length_a   1.000
_cell.length_b   1.000
_cell.length_c   1.000
_cell.angle_alpha   90.00
_cell.angle_beta   90.00
_cell.angle_gamma   90.00
#
_symmetry.space_group_name_H-M   'P 1'
#
loop_
_entity.id
_entity.type
_entity.pdbx_description
1 polymer ?
#
loop_
_entity_poly.entity_id
_entity_poly.type
_entity_poly.pdbx_seq_one_letter_code
_entity_poly.pdbx_strand_id
1 'polypeptide(L)'
;MLSTRLVCLLLGCLSLAHAQFYYHQALGLSSPSKPSYVPESQYVGYATADAHPSVVQNAQWESELPAELSKSARFYNDPVIAANLAKESLLTRKEMAVVDREAEKIPREQVYKIFKNAGFLRR
;
A
#
# COMPACT_ATOMS: atom_id res chain seq x y z
N MET A 1 -4.62 -1.55 53.79
CA MET A 1 -5.56 -2.69 53.67
C MET A 1 -6.13 -2.66 52.26
N LEU A 2 -5.60 -3.48 51.36
CA LEU A 2 -6.07 -3.53 49.97
C LEU A 2 -7.49 -4.10 49.98
N SER A 3 -8.48 -3.28 49.63
CA SER A 3 -9.90 -3.64 49.66
C SER A 3 -10.13 -4.95 48.90
N THR A 4 -10.81 -5.92 49.50
CA THR A 4 -11.13 -7.22 48.89
C THR A 4 -11.85 -7.04 47.54
N ARG A 5 -12.61 -5.96 47.38
CA ARG A 5 -13.26 -5.59 46.11
C ARG A 5 -12.26 -5.22 45.02
N LEU A 6 -11.17 -4.55 45.38
CA LEU A 6 -10.11 -4.15 44.44
C LEU A 6 -9.29 -5.38 44.00
N VAL A 7 -9.07 -6.34 44.90
CA VAL A 7 -8.42 -7.62 44.57
C VAL A 7 -9.29 -8.45 43.62
N CYS A 8 -10.60 -8.57 43.86
CA CYS A 8 -11.51 -9.28 42.96
C CYS A 8 -11.58 -8.61 41.58
N LEU A 9 -11.56 -7.28 41.51
CA LEU A 9 -11.61 -6.55 40.26
C LEU A 9 -10.32 -6.74 39.44
N LEU A 10 -9.16 -6.70 40.10
CA LEU A 10 -7.87 -6.98 39.45
C LEU A 10 -7.77 -8.43 38.96
N LEU A 11 -8.24 -9.41 39.74
CA LEU A 11 -8.29 -10.81 39.31
C LEU A 11 -9.22 -11.01 38.11
N GLY A 12 -10.37 -10.34 38.08
CA GLY A 12 -11.28 -10.36 36.93
C GLY A 12 -10.68 -9.74 35.67
N CYS A 13 -9.96 -8.61 35.81
CA CYS A 13 -9.25 -7.98 34.69
C CYS A 13 -8.12 -8.88 34.15
N LEU A 14 -7.37 -9.57 35.03
CA LEU A 14 -6.33 -10.51 34.60
C LEU A 14 -6.91 -11.72 33.84
N SER A 15 -8.06 -12.26 34.27
CA SER A 15 -8.70 -13.39 33.58
C SER A 15 -9.27 -13.00 32.21
N LEU A 16 -9.83 -11.80 32.08
CA LEU A 16 -10.32 -11.28 30.80
C LEU A 16 -9.17 -11.04 29.81
N ALA A 17 -8.03 -10.51 30.29
CA ALA A 17 -6.84 -10.31 29.47
C ALA A 17 -6.23 -11.64 28.97
N HIS A 18 -6.20 -12.68 29.81
CA HIS A 18 -5.76 -14.02 29.41
C HIS A 18 -6.69 -14.66 28.38
N ALA A 19 -8.01 -14.50 28.53
CA ALA A 19 -8.99 -15.05 27.59
C ALA A 19 -8.83 -14.44 26.17
N GLN A 20 -8.51 -13.15 26.07
CA GLN A 20 -8.23 -12.50 24.78
C GLN A 20 -7.00 -13.09 24.09
N PHE A 21 -5.95 -13.44 24.85
CA PHE A 21 -4.75 -14.07 24.29
C PHE A 21 -5.05 -15.45 23.68
N TYR A 22 -5.83 -16.29 24.36
CA TYR A 22 -6.22 -17.61 23.85
C TYR A 22 -7.19 -17.53 22.66
N TYR A 23 -8.13 -16.57 22.66
CA TYR A 23 -9.02 -16.35 21.50
C TYR A 23 -8.23 -15.89 20.26
N HIS A 24 -7.26 -14.99 20.41
CA HIS A 24 -6.39 -14.57 19.30
C HIS A 24 -5.50 -15.71 18.79
N GLN A 25 -5.08 -16.62 19.67
CA GLN A 25 -4.30 -17.80 19.28
C GLN A 25 -5.16 -18.86 18.57
N ALA A 26 -6.41 -19.09 19.03
CA ALA A 26 -7.34 -20.03 18.41
C ALA A 26 -7.86 -19.58 17.03
N LEU A 27 -7.94 -18.27 16.78
CA LEU A 27 -8.26 -17.68 15.48
C LEU A 27 -7.05 -17.64 14.51
N GLY A 28 -5.91 -18.22 14.90
CA GLY A 28 -4.71 -18.30 14.05
C GLY A 28 -3.99 -16.97 13.81
N LEU A 29 -4.34 -15.91 14.55
CA LEU A 29 -3.75 -14.57 14.42
C LEU A 29 -2.37 -14.44 15.07
N SER A 30 -1.92 -15.47 15.82
CA SER A 30 -0.61 -15.49 16.49
C SER A 30 0.28 -16.65 16.05
N SER A 31 0.13 -17.14 14.82
CA SER A 31 1.18 -18.00 14.24
C SER A 31 2.47 -17.15 14.12
N PRO A 32 3.61 -17.58 14.68
CA PRO A 32 4.88 -17.00 14.30
C PRO A 32 5.03 -17.26 12.81
N SER A 33 4.90 -16.19 12.02
CA SER A 33 5.17 -16.21 10.60
C SER A 33 6.59 -16.73 10.42
N LYS A 34 6.72 -17.99 9.97
CA LYS A 34 7.82 -18.30 9.07
C LYS A 34 7.41 -17.71 7.72
N PRO A 35 8.01 -16.61 7.23
CA PRO A 35 7.90 -16.30 5.82
C PRO A 35 8.82 -17.26 5.07
N SER A 36 8.43 -18.54 4.98
CA SER A 36 8.99 -19.43 3.98
C SER A 36 8.06 -19.42 2.77
N TYR A 37 7.90 -18.24 2.18
CA TYR A 37 7.66 -18.22 0.74
C TYR A 37 9.00 -18.60 0.10
N VAL A 38 9.22 -19.92 -0.03
CA VAL A 38 10.19 -20.42 -1.00
C VAL A 38 9.38 -20.52 -2.29
N PRO A 39 9.57 -19.63 -3.27
CA PRO A 39 8.91 -19.79 -4.54
C PRO A 39 9.36 -21.15 -5.11
N GLU A 40 8.42 -22.08 -5.26
CA GLU A 40 8.67 -23.42 -5.79
C GLU A 40 9.21 -23.35 -7.24
N SER A 41 9.00 -22.22 -7.91
CA SER A 41 9.66 -21.85 -9.14
C SER A 41 10.60 -20.67 -8.93
N GLN A 42 11.86 -20.81 -9.33
CA GLN A 42 12.69 -19.65 -9.66
C GLN A 42 11.85 -18.77 -10.59
N TYR A 43 11.61 -17.50 -10.25
CA TYR A 43 10.90 -16.59 -11.14
C TYR A 43 11.75 -16.42 -12.40
N VAL A 44 11.40 -17.18 -13.44
CA VAL A 44 12.02 -17.12 -14.75
C VAL A 44 11.32 -16.00 -15.49
N GLY A 45 11.86 -14.79 -15.41
CA GLY A 45 11.27 -13.56 -15.97
C GLY A 45 11.22 -13.50 -17.51
N TYR A 46 11.27 -14.65 -18.20
CA TYR A 46 11.19 -14.74 -19.65
C TYR A 46 10.07 -15.70 -20.07
N ALA A 47 9.33 -15.32 -21.12
CA ALA A 47 8.30 -16.16 -21.71
C ALA A 47 8.94 -17.43 -22.29
N THR A 48 8.73 -18.57 -21.63
CA THR A 48 9.06 -19.90 -22.15
C THR A 48 8.00 -20.36 -23.15
N ALA A 49 8.31 -21.36 -23.97
CA ALA A 49 7.36 -21.91 -24.95
C ALA A 49 6.05 -22.42 -24.32
N ASP A 50 6.08 -22.83 -23.05
CA ASP A 50 4.91 -23.29 -22.28
C ASP A 50 4.23 -22.18 -21.45
N ALA A 51 4.61 -20.91 -21.66
CA ALA A 51 4.03 -19.80 -20.91
C ALA A 51 2.60 -19.51 -21.37
N HIS A 52 1.75 -19.08 -20.42
CA HIS A 52 0.40 -18.62 -20.73
C HIS A 52 0.44 -17.49 -21.79
N PRO A 53 -0.48 -17.45 -22.77
CA PRO A 53 -0.44 -16.46 -23.86
C PRO A 53 -0.31 -15.00 -23.40
N SER A 54 -0.95 -14.64 -22.29
CA SER A 54 -0.82 -13.29 -21.70
C SER A 54 0.60 -12.98 -21.23
N VAL A 55 1.36 -13.97 -20.75
CA VAL A 55 2.77 -13.79 -20.34
C VAL A 55 3.64 -13.57 -21.58
N VAL A 56 3.39 -14.31 -22.66
CA VAL A 56 4.07 -14.14 -23.96
C VAL A 56 3.80 -12.74 -24.53
N GLN A 57 2.54 -12.31 -24.54
CA GLN A 57 2.14 -11.00 -25.03
C GLN A 57 2.74 -9.86 -24.19
N ASN A 58 2.75 -10.00 -22.86
CA ASN A 58 3.39 -9.02 -21.98
C ASN A 58 4.89 -8.94 -22.23
N ALA A 59 5.57 -10.07 -22.43
CA ALA A 59 7.00 -10.09 -22.72
C ALA A 59 7.33 -9.42 -24.07
N GLN A 60 6.46 -9.58 -25.08
CA GLN A 60 6.59 -8.88 -26.35
C GLN A 60 6.42 -7.36 -26.16
N TRP A 61 5.40 -6.91 -25.43
CA TRP A 61 5.23 -5.48 -25.16
C TRP A 61 6.37 -4.90 -24.33
N GLU A 62 6.90 -5.67 -23.37
CA GLU A 62 8.04 -5.24 -22.55
C GLU A 62 9.34 -5.12 -23.36
N SER A 63 9.51 -5.88 -24.45
CA SER A 63 10.70 -5.77 -25.31
C SER A 63 10.67 -4.55 -26.23
N GLU A 64 9.48 -4.01 -26.51
CA GLU A 64 9.29 -2.78 -27.28
C GLU A 64 9.45 -1.51 -26.44
N LEU A 65 9.58 -1.64 -25.11
CA LEU A 65 9.73 -0.48 -24.23
C LEU A 65 11.07 0.24 -24.46
N PRO A 66 11.08 1.58 -24.42
CA PRO A 66 12.31 2.36 -24.35
C PRO A 66 13.18 1.94 -23.15
N ALA A 67 14.50 2.08 -23.29
CA ALA A 67 15.48 1.65 -22.29
C ALA A 67 15.27 2.31 -20.91
N GLU A 68 14.73 3.53 -20.89
CA GLU A 68 14.38 4.27 -19.68
C GLU A 68 13.23 3.63 -18.90
N LEU A 69 12.30 2.97 -19.59
CA LEU A 69 11.11 2.35 -19.01
C LEU A 69 11.24 0.84 -18.83
N SER A 70 12.29 0.24 -19.42
CA SER A 70 12.58 -1.17 -19.22
C SER A 70 12.90 -1.47 -17.76
N LYS A 71 12.17 -2.44 -17.20
CA LYS A 71 12.32 -2.92 -15.82
C LYS A 71 13.76 -3.35 -15.50
N SER A 72 14.46 -3.96 -16.45
CA SER A 72 15.78 -4.55 -16.23
C SER A 72 16.95 -3.57 -16.43
N ALA A 73 16.75 -2.48 -17.17
CA ALA A 73 17.85 -1.60 -17.57
C ALA A 73 17.99 -0.37 -16.68
N ARG A 74 16.95 0.46 -16.57
CA ARG A 74 17.08 1.81 -15.97
C ARG A 74 15.97 2.20 -15.01
N PHE A 75 14.74 1.75 -15.23
CA PHE A 75 13.57 2.24 -14.49
C PHE A 75 13.67 2.03 -12.96
N TYR A 76 14.04 0.82 -12.52
CA TYR A 76 14.21 0.54 -11.08
C TYR A 76 15.57 0.93 -10.51
N ASN A 77 16.54 1.25 -11.37
CA ASN A 77 17.88 1.67 -10.96
C ASN A 77 17.97 3.18 -10.67
N ASP A 78 16.97 3.96 -11.11
CA ASP A 78 16.89 5.38 -10.78
C ASP A 78 16.51 5.56 -9.30
N PRO A 79 17.38 6.18 -8.47
CA PRO A 79 17.14 6.35 -7.04
C PRO A 79 15.90 7.20 -6.75
N VAL A 80 15.53 8.14 -7.63
CA VAL A 80 14.33 8.97 -7.48
C VAL A 80 13.08 8.14 -7.71
N ILE A 81 13.07 7.32 -8.77
CA ILE A 81 11.94 6.42 -9.07
C ILE A 81 11.79 5.38 -7.96
N ALA A 82 12.89 4.75 -7.54
CA ALA A 82 12.89 3.75 -6.47
C ALA A 82 12.38 4.34 -5.14
N ALA A 83 12.87 5.53 -4.75
CA ALA A 83 12.42 6.21 -3.55
C ALA A 83 10.93 6.56 -3.60
N ASN A 84 10.42 7.01 -4.75
CA ASN A 84 9.00 7.31 -4.91
C ASN A 84 8.12 6.06 -4.90
N LEU A 85 8.58 4.95 -5.47
CA LEU A 85 7.86 3.68 -5.47
C LEU A 85 7.81 3.03 -4.07
N ALA A 86 8.84 3.25 -3.27
CA ALA A 86 8.96 2.75 -1.90
C ALA A 86 8.18 3.57 -0.86
N LYS A 87 7.61 4.72 -1.24
CA LYS A 87 6.81 5.56 -0.32
C LYS A 87 5.60 4.79 0.20
N GLU A 88 5.36 4.95 1.50
CA GLU A 88 4.30 4.27 2.23
C GLU A 88 2.89 4.77 1.87
N SER A 89 1.90 3.98 2.28
CA SER A 89 0.49 4.28 2.01
C SER A 89 -0.26 4.87 3.21
N LEU A 90 -1.26 5.69 2.92
CA LEU A 90 -2.24 6.34 3.75
C LEU A 90 -3.39 5.40 4.16
N LEU A 91 -3.87 4.52 3.27
CA LEU A 91 -5.06 3.66 3.51
C LEU A 91 -4.87 2.19 3.05
N THR A 92 -4.48 1.94 1.79
CA THR A 92 -4.12 0.59 1.28
C THR A 92 -2.81 0.61 0.49
N ARG A 93 -2.01 -0.47 0.45
CA ARG A 93 -0.65 -0.48 -0.15
C ARG A 93 -0.49 0.46 -1.38
N LYS A 94 0.46 1.41 -1.28
CA LYS A 94 0.85 2.45 -2.24
C LYS A 94 -0.04 3.70 -2.45
N GLU A 95 -1.02 4.02 -1.59
CA GLU A 95 -1.81 5.26 -1.70
C GLU A 95 -1.21 6.39 -0.85
N MET A 96 -0.77 7.53 -1.39
CA MET A 96 -0.28 8.64 -0.53
C MET A 96 -1.19 9.87 -0.61
N ALA A 97 -1.41 10.55 0.52
CA ALA A 97 -2.05 11.87 0.50
C ALA A 97 -1.13 12.85 -0.24
N VAL A 98 -1.64 13.44 -1.33
CA VAL A 98 -0.95 14.53 -2.01
C VAL A 98 -1.19 15.81 -1.20
N VAL A 99 -0.19 16.16 -0.39
CA VAL A 99 -0.07 17.45 0.31
C VAL A 99 0.53 18.47 -0.66
N ASP A 100 0.22 19.75 -0.51
CA ASP A 100 0.74 20.86 -1.31
C ASP A 100 0.43 20.78 -2.81
N ARG A 101 -0.84 20.52 -3.15
CA ARG A 101 -1.25 20.46 -4.56
C ARG A 101 -1.04 21.82 -5.22
N GLU A 102 -0.49 21.85 -6.43
CA GLU A 102 -0.37 23.10 -7.20
C GLU A 102 -1.73 23.82 -7.37
N ALA A 103 -2.82 23.05 -7.46
CA ALA A 103 -4.17 23.60 -7.54
C ALA A 103 -4.62 24.33 -6.25
N GLU A 104 -4.06 23.99 -5.09
CA GLU A 104 -4.35 24.68 -3.82
C GLU A 104 -3.65 26.04 -3.73
N LYS A 105 -2.57 26.23 -4.49
CA LYS A 105 -1.87 27.52 -4.59
C LYS A 105 -2.66 28.56 -5.39
N ILE A 106 -3.67 28.14 -6.14
CA ILE A 106 -4.51 29.03 -6.94
C ILE A 106 -5.47 29.78 -6.00
N PRO A 107 -5.42 31.13 -5.93
CA PRO A 107 -6.34 31.91 -5.10
C PRO A 107 -7.80 31.67 -5.49
N ARG A 108 -8.69 31.52 -4.51
CA ARG A 108 -10.11 31.19 -4.74
C ARG A 108 -10.83 32.25 -5.55
N GLU A 109 -10.38 33.50 -5.46
CA GLU A 109 -10.90 34.62 -6.22
C GLU A 109 -10.63 34.45 -7.73
N GLN A 110 -9.48 33.87 -8.11
CA GLN A 110 -9.17 33.60 -9.51
C GLN A 110 -10.06 32.49 -10.05
N VAL A 111 -10.27 31.44 -9.26
CA VAL A 111 -11.21 30.35 -9.59
C VAL A 111 -12.62 30.91 -9.82
N TYR A 112 -13.10 31.75 -8.90
CA TYR A 112 -14.40 32.41 -9.00
C TYR A 112 -14.53 33.28 -10.27
N LYS A 113 -13.50 34.07 -10.60
CA LYS A 113 -13.47 34.88 -11.83
C LYS A 113 -13.59 34.03 -13.09
N ILE A 114 -12.87 32.92 -13.17
CA ILE A 114 -12.93 32.00 -14.32
C ILE A 114 -14.36 31.48 -14.49
N PHE A 115 -14.98 30.96 -13.43
CA PHE A 115 -16.34 30.42 -13.50
C PHE A 115 -17.40 31.48 -13.82
N LYS A 116 -17.23 32.71 -13.29
CA LYS A 116 -18.12 33.84 -13.62
C LYS A 116 -18.00 34.25 -15.09
N ASN A 117 -16.78 34.36 -15.60
CA ASN A 117 -16.54 34.73 -17.00
C ASN A 117 -17.01 33.65 -17.98
N ALA A 118 -16.94 32.38 -17.58
CA ALA A 118 -17.46 31.25 -18.35
C ALA A 118 -19.00 31.09 -18.25
N GLY A 119 -19.69 31.97 -17.52
CA GLY A 119 -21.16 31.96 -17.41
C GLY A 119 -21.73 30.90 -16.47
N PHE A 120 -20.89 30.18 -15.71
CA PHE A 120 -21.33 29.15 -14.77
C PHE A 120 -21.88 29.73 -13.45
N LEU A 121 -21.58 30.99 -13.14
CA LEU A 121 -22.06 31.67 -11.94
C LEU A 121 -22.96 32.85 -12.34
N ARG A 122 -24.18 32.86 -11.80
CA ARG A 122 -25.11 33.99 -11.95
C ARG A 122 -24.74 35.10 -10.96
N ARG A 123 -25.12 36.33 -11.33
CA ARG A 123 -24.88 37.55 -10.57
C ARG A 123 -25.65 37.56 -9.26
#